data_AF-A0A423U3H6-F1
#
_entry.id   AF-A0A423U3H6-F1
#
_cell.length_a   1.000
_cell.length_b   1.000
_cell.length_c   1.000
_cell.angle_alpha   90.00
_cell.angle_beta   90.00
_cell.angle_gamma   90.00
#
_symmetry.space_group_name_H-M   'P 1'
#
loop_
_entity.id
_entity.type
_entity.pdbx_description
1 polymer ?
#
loop_
_entity_poly.entity_id
_entity_poly.type
_entity_poly.pdbx_seq_one_letter_code
_entity_poly.pdbx_strand_id
1 'polypeptide(L)'
;GTIDVWWLYDDGGLTLLLPYILTTRSQWSNCNLRVFALANRKDELDMEQRSMANLLAKFRIDYSDVIVIPDVAKKAAESSRMEFDQLIEDFKAKSNVEIDKENEGVVISEAELLGQREKTNRHVRLRELLLENSRDASLVV
;
A
#
# COMPACT_ATOMS: atom_id res chain seq x y z
N GLY A 1 -17.54 -11.61 2.57
CA GLY A 1 -16.66 -10.68 1.86
C GLY A 1 -15.23 -11.14 1.99
N THR A 2 -14.26 -10.28 1.70
CA THR A 2 -12.83 -10.57 1.92
C THR A 2 -12.22 -9.54 2.87
N ILE A 3 -11.26 -10.00 3.66
CA ILE A 3 -10.32 -9.13 4.37
C ILE A 3 -8.99 -9.28 3.64
N ASP A 4 -8.52 -8.19 3.05
CA ASP A 4 -7.28 -8.17 2.28
C ASP A 4 -6.21 -7.45 3.11
N VAL A 5 -5.12 -8.17 3.41
CA VAL A 5 -4.02 -7.63 4.21
C VAL A 5 -2.84 -7.36 3.32
N TRP A 6 -2.44 -6.10 3.19
CA TRP A 6 -1.29 -5.68 2.41
C TRP A 6 -0.07 -5.56 3.32
N TRP A 7 0.67 -6.66 3.47
CA TRP A 7 1.88 -6.68 4.29
C TRP A 7 3.07 -6.11 3.53
N LEU A 8 3.20 -4.77 3.58
CA LEU A 8 4.19 -4.02 2.79
C LEU A 8 5.55 -3.87 3.49
N TYR A 9 5.59 -4.06 4.80
CA TYR A 9 6.77 -3.93 5.65
C TYR A 9 6.60 -4.74 6.93
N ASP A 10 7.71 -5.14 7.54
CA ASP A 10 7.72 -5.82 8.83
C ASP A 10 7.44 -4.80 9.94
N ASP A 11 6.22 -4.85 10.47
CA ASP A 11 5.75 -4.03 11.58
C ASP A 11 5.72 -4.81 12.90
N GLY A 12 6.46 -5.92 12.99
CA GLY A 12 6.44 -6.82 14.14
C GLY A 12 5.18 -7.70 14.21
N GLY A 13 4.40 -7.76 13.12
CA GLY A 13 3.23 -8.63 12.98
C GLY A 13 1.91 -8.01 13.44
N LEU A 14 1.88 -6.72 13.77
CA LEU A 14 0.66 -6.04 14.20
C LEU A 14 -0.41 -6.02 13.09
N THR A 15 0.01 -5.78 11.84
CA THR A 15 -0.83 -5.80 10.64
C THR A 15 -1.48 -7.17 10.41
N LEU A 16 -0.84 -8.26 10.85
CA LEU A 16 -1.40 -9.62 10.77
C LEU A 16 -2.28 -9.98 11.98
N LEU A 17 -1.99 -9.40 13.15
CA LEU A 17 -2.74 -9.66 14.37
C LEU A 17 -4.17 -9.11 14.32
N LEU A 18 -4.35 -7.89 13.80
CA LEU A 18 -5.67 -7.25 13.67
C LEU A 18 -6.68 -8.09 12.86
N PRO A 19 -6.39 -8.51 11.61
CA PRO A 19 -7.31 -9.31 10.82
C PRO A 19 -7.56 -10.69 11.45
N TYR A 20 -6.57 -11.29 12.11
CA TYR A 20 -6.79 -12.52 12.88
C TYR A 20 -7.82 -12.32 14.02
N ILE A 21 -7.72 -11.23 14.79
CA ILE A 21 -8.72 -10.94 15.83
C ILE A 21 -10.09 -10.72 15.20
N LEU A 22 -10.17 -10.05 14.05
CA LEU A 22 -11.44 -9.83 13.35
C LEU A 22 -12.10 -11.14 12.93
N THR A 23 -11.37 -12.10 12.35
CA THR A 23 -11.95 -13.39 11.92
C THR A 23 -12.51 -14.21 13.08
N THR A 24 -12.10 -13.97 14.33
CA THR A 24 -12.73 -14.59 15.52
C THR A 24 -14.12 -14.04 15.87
N ARG A 25 -14.53 -12.91 15.26
CA ARG A 25 -15.82 -12.26 15.52
C ARG A 25 -16.87 -12.74 14.54
N SER A 26 -18.08 -13.00 15.03
CA SER A 26 -19.20 -13.53 14.23
C SER A 26 -19.55 -12.70 13.00
N GLN A 27 -19.28 -11.39 13.03
CA GLN A 27 -19.52 -10.48 11.90
C GLN A 27 -18.55 -10.74 10.73
N TRP A 28 -17.36 -11.26 11.01
CA TRP A 28 -16.27 -11.45 10.05
C TRP A 28 -15.86 -12.92 9.91
N SER A 29 -16.46 -13.83 10.67
CA SER A 29 -16.10 -15.26 10.70
C SER A 29 -16.28 -15.96 9.34
N ASN A 30 -17.11 -15.39 8.47
CA ASN A 30 -17.35 -15.89 7.11
C ASN A 30 -16.57 -15.10 6.04
N CYS A 31 -15.66 -14.19 6.44
CA CYS A 31 -14.82 -13.47 5.50
C CYS A 31 -13.54 -14.25 5.21
N ASN A 32 -13.18 -14.31 3.94
CA ASN A 32 -11.94 -14.94 3.50
C ASN A 32 -10.77 -13.98 3.71
N LEU A 33 -9.74 -14.43 4.43
CA LEU A 33 -8.53 -13.65 4.68
C LEU A 33 -7.53 -13.89 3.53
N ARG A 34 -7.16 -12.84 2.80
CA ARG A 34 -6.13 -12.89 1.76
C ARG A 34 -4.95 -12.03 2.18
N VAL A 35 -3.74 -12.54 2.02
CA VAL A 35 -2.52 -11.80 2.39
C VAL A 35 -1.73 -11.47 1.13
N PHE A 36 -1.48 -10.19 0.92
CA PHE A 36 -0.71 -9.63 -0.18
C PHE A 36 0.69 -9.27 0.33
N ALA A 37 1.70 -9.89 -0.25
CA ALA A 37 3.11 -9.57 0.00
C ALA A 37 3.72 -8.90 -1.23
N LEU A 38 4.73 -8.06 -1.04
CA LEU A 38 5.45 -7.44 -2.15
C LEU A 38 6.72 -8.22 -2.48
N ALA A 39 6.98 -8.45 -3.77
CA ALA A 39 8.28 -8.89 -4.24
C ALA A 39 8.98 -7.75 -4.99
N ASN A 40 10.26 -7.54 -4.68
CA ASN A 40 11.08 -6.56 -5.38
C ASN A 40 11.43 -7.03 -6.79
N ARG A 41 11.58 -8.36 -6.97
CA ARG A 41 11.91 -8.96 -8.26
C ARG A 41 11.06 -10.20 -8.54
N LYS A 42 10.85 -10.51 -9.82
CA LYS A 42 10.01 -11.65 -10.25
C LYS A 42 10.60 -13.01 -9.88
N ASP A 43 11.92 -13.12 -9.75
CA ASP A 43 12.63 -14.33 -9.33
C ASP A 43 12.46 -14.62 -7.82
N GLU A 44 11.95 -13.67 -7.04
CA GLU A 44 11.75 -13.82 -5.59
C GLU A 44 10.33 -14.27 -5.22
N LEU A 45 9.39 -14.34 -6.18
CA LEU A 45 7.96 -14.59 -5.91
C LEU A 45 7.73 -15.87 -5.10
N ASP A 46 8.31 -16.99 -5.51
CA ASP A 46 8.13 -18.28 -4.83
C ASP A 46 8.74 -18.28 -3.42
N MET A 47 9.86 -17.57 -3.25
CA MET A 47 10.55 -17.47 -1.97
C MET A 47 9.73 -16.63 -0.98
N GLU A 48 9.23 -15.48 -1.41
CA GLU A 48 8.40 -14.59 -0.60
C GLU A 48 7.07 -15.24 -0.24
N GLN A 49 6.45 -15.97 -1.18
CA GLN A 49 5.21 -16.69 -0.92
C GLN A 49 5.40 -17.75 0.17
N ARG A 50 6.48 -18.54 0.10
CA ARG A 50 6.81 -19.55 1.12
C ARG A 50 7.17 -18.92 2.45
N SER A 51 7.93 -17.83 2.43
CA SER A 51 8.30 -17.08 3.64
C SER A 51 7.05 -16.60 4.38
N MET A 52 6.12 -15.99 3.65
CA MET A 52 4.83 -15.53 4.17
C MET A 52 3.99 -16.70 4.71
N ALA A 53 3.84 -17.78 3.94
CA ALA A 53 3.09 -18.95 4.39
C ALA A 53 3.66 -19.55 5.70
N ASN A 54 4.98 -19.63 5.82
CA ASN A 54 5.65 -20.09 7.03
C ASN A 54 5.42 -19.14 8.21
N LEU A 55 5.41 -17.83 7.98
CA LEU A 55 5.14 -16.82 9.01
C LEU A 55 3.69 -16.96 9.54
N LEU A 56 2.72 -17.03 8.64
CA LEU A 56 1.30 -17.21 8.99
C LEU A 56 1.07 -18.51 9.75
N ALA A 57 1.73 -19.60 9.34
CA ALA A 57 1.68 -20.88 10.05
C ALA A 57 2.23 -20.79 11.48
N LYS A 58 3.33 -20.06 11.71
CA LYS A 58 3.89 -19.82 13.06
C LYS A 58 2.90 -19.06 13.94
N PHE A 59 2.15 -18.12 13.37
CA PHE A 59 1.12 -17.37 14.08
C PHE A 59 -0.23 -18.11 14.17
N ARG A 60 -0.36 -19.29 13.54
CA ARG A 60 -1.61 -20.07 13.44
C ARG A 60 -2.76 -19.24 12.86
N ILE A 61 -2.43 -18.41 11.88
CA ILE A 61 -3.41 -17.59 11.16
C ILE A 61 -3.86 -18.40 9.94
N ASP A 62 -5.12 -18.79 9.93
CA ASP A 62 -5.75 -19.40 8.76
C ASP A 62 -6.01 -18.32 7.70
N TYR A 63 -5.64 -18.62 6.46
CA TYR A 63 -5.82 -17.73 5.32
C TYR A 63 -6.37 -18.52 4.13
N SER A 64 -7.06 -17.80 3.25
CA SER A 64 -7.61 -18.36 2.02
C SER A 64 -6.60 -18.31 0.88
N ASP A 65 -5.77 -17.26 0.82
CA ASP A 65 -4.74 -17.11 -0.21
C ASP A 65 -3.57 -16.22 0.23
N VAL A 66 -2.38 -16.48 -0.33
CA VAL A 66 -1.19 -15.62 -0.22
C VAL A 66 -0.77 -15.23 -1.64
N ILE A 67 -0.88 -13.95 -1.94
CA ILE A 67 -0.64 -13.38 -3.26
C ILE A 67 0.61 -12.51 -3.19
N VAL A 68 1.61 -12.82 -4.00
CA VAL A 68 2.83 -11.99 -4.07
C VAL A 68 2.75 -11.08 -5.29
N ILE A 69 2.73 -9.77 -5.04
CA ILE A 69 2.62 -8.74 -6.08
C ILE A 69 4.03 -8.29 -6.48
N PRO A 70 4.46 -8.53 -7.72
CA PRO A 70 5.71 -7.97 -8.22
C PRO A 70 5.56 -6.48 -8.53
N ASP A 71 6.67 -5.83 -8.85
CA ASP A 71 6.68 -4.62 -9.67
C ASP A 71 6.06 -3.35 -9.01
N VAL A 72 6.02 -3.27 -7.68
CA VAL A 72 5.57 -2.07 -6.95
C VAL A 72 6.46 -0.85 -7.20
N ALA A 73 7.74 -1.09 -7.52
CA ALA A 73 8.69 -0.04 -7.86
C ALA A 73 8.55 0.47 -9.32
N LYS A 74 7.65 -0.11 -10.14
CA LYS A 74 7.42 0.38 -11.49
C LYS A 74 6.84 1.78 -11.50
N LYS A 75 7.05 2.47 -12.62
CA LYS A 75 6.40 3.75 -12.88
C LYS A 75 4.88 3.55 -12.91
N ALA A 76 4.15 4.39 -12.17
CA ALA A 76 2.70 4.42 -12.22
C ALA A 76 2.20 4.83 -13.61
N ALA A 77 0.95 4.51 -13.93
CA ALA A 77 0.33 4.93 -15.18
C ALA A 77 0.26 6.46 -15.27
N GLU A 78 0.36 6.97 -16.49
CA GLU A 78 0.31 8.42 -16.75
C GLU A 78 -1.01 9.04 -16.29
N SER A 79 -2.13 8.34 -16.47
CA SER A 79 -3.45 8.78 -16.01
C SER A 79 -3.50 8.94 -14.49
N SER A 80 -3.00 7.96 -13.73
CA SER A 80 -2.94 8.03 -12.26
C SER A 80 -2.00 9.14 -11.77
N ARG A 81 -0.92 9.38 -12.52
CA ARG A 81 0.00 10.49 -12.23
C ARG A 81 -0.68 11.84 -12.46
N MET A 82 -1.39 12.01 -13.57
CA MET A 82 -2.15 13.22 -13.86
C MET A 82 -3.24 13.47 -12.80
N GLU A 83 -3.93 12.43 -12.33
CA GLU A 83 -4.92 12.52 -11.25
C GLU A 83 -4.27 13.03 -9.95
N PHE A 84 -3.09 12.51 -9.60
CA PHE A 84 -2.32 13.00 -8.45
C PHE A 84 -1.86 14.45 -8.62
N ASP A 85 -1.31 14.79 -9.78
CA ASP A 85 -0.80 16.14 -10.05
C ASP A 85 -1.94 17.18 -9.99
N GLN A 86 -3.15 16.83 -10.46
CA GLN A 86 -4.36 17.65 -10.31
C GLN A 86 -4.79 17.81 -8.84
N LEU A 87 -4.72 16.75 -8.04
CA LEU A 87 -5.10 16.77 -6.63
C LEU A 87 -4.24 17.73 -5.80
N ILE A 88 -2.95 17.85 -6.13
CA ILE A 88 -2.00 18.69 -5.39
C ILE A 88 -1.84 20.09 -5.96
N GLU A 89 -2.51 20.42 -7.07
CA GLU A 89 -2.23 21.65 -7.84
C GLU A 89 -2.46 22.92 -7.01
N ASP A 90 -3.54 22.96 -6.23
CA ASP A 90 -3.87 24.10 -5.36
C ASP A 90 -2.90 24.26 -4.17
N PHE A 91 -2.12 23.23 -3.86
CA PHE A 91 -1.16 23.20 -2.76
C PHE A 91 0.28 23.45 -3.22
N LYS A 92 0.54 23.57 -4.53
CA LYS A 92 1.89 23.86 -5.05
C LYS A 92 2.21 25.34 -4.94
N ALA A 93 3.45 25.65 -4.56
CA ALA A 93 3.93 27.03 -4.54
C ALA A 93 3.85 27.64 -5.95
N LYS A 94 3.16 28.78 -6.10
CA LYS A 94 3.01 29.46 -7.40
C LYS A 94 4.24 30.29 -7.75
N SER A 95 5.04 30.65 -6.74
CA SER A 95 6.34 31.28 -6.91
C SER A 95 7.26 31.00 -5.72
N ASN A 96 8.58 31.10 -5.93
CA ASN A 96 9.58 31.03 -4.85
C ASN A 96 9.43 32.14 -3.80
N VAL A 97 8.56 33.13 -4.04
CA VAL A 97 8.32 34.29 -3.16
C VAL A 97 7.20 34.00 -2.14
N GLU A 98 6.32 33.02 -2.40
CA GLU A 98 5.23 32.65 -1.47
C GLU A 98 5.73 31.84 -0.25
N ILE A 99 6.99 31.40 -0.27
CA ILE A 99 7.66 30.71 0.85
C ILE A 99 8.18 31.75 1.85
N ASP A 100 7.28 32.59 2.36
CA ASP A 100 7.54 33.38 3.57
C ASP A 100 7.38 32.47 4.79
N LYS A 101 7.99 32.86 5.93
CA LYS A 101 7.92 32.11 7.21
C LYS A 101 6.50 31.79 7.69
N GLU A 102 5.48 32.49 7.18
CA GLU A 102 4.07 32.26 7.53
C GLU A 102 3.43 31.10 6.74
N ASN A 103 3.94 30.77 5.55
CA ASN A 103 3.40 29.70 4.68
C ASN A 103 4.25 28.42 4.71
N GLU A 104 5.29 28.38 5.53
CA GLU A 104 6.18 27.22 5.68
C GLU A 104 5.39 26.00 6.17
N GLY A 105 5.36 24.93 5.35
CA GLY A 105 4.60 23.70 5.63
C GLY A 105 3.15 23.68 5.13
N VAL A 106 2.65 24.77 4.54
CA VAL A 106 1.29 24.84 3.94
C VAL A 106 1.33 24.62 2.43
N VAL A 107 2.43 25.01 1.77
CA VAL A 107 2.65 24.85 0.32
C VAL A 107 3.73 23.83 0.02
N ILE A 108 3.59 23.14 -1.11
CA ILE A 108 4.53 22.13 -1.61
C ILE A 108 5.51 22.81 -2.57
N SER A 109 6.80 22.78 -2.22
CA SER A 109 7.87 23.29 -3.06
C SER A 109 8.30 22.29 -4.15
N GLU A 110 8.91 22.80 -5.22
CA GLU A 110 9.47 21.96 -6.29
C GLU A 110 10.58 21.03 -5.75
N ALA A 111 11.38 21.52 -4.79
CA ALA A 111 12.43 20.74 -4.15
C ALA A 111 11.87 19.54 -3.36
N GLU A 112 10.76 19.72 -2.65
CA GLU A 112 10.08 18.62 -1.93
C GLU A 112 9.49 17.60 -2.90
N LEU A 113 8.82 18.05 -3.96
CA LEU A 113 8.30 17.16 -5.01
C LEU A 113 9.40 16.32 -5.64
N LEU A 114 10.56 16.95 -5.92
CA LEU A 114 11.71 16.25 -6.48
C LEU A 114 12.30 15.26 -5.45
N GLY A 115 12.46 15.68 -4.20
CA GLY A 115 13.00 14.86 -3.12
C GLY A 115 12.14 13.65 -2.76
N GLN A 116 10.82 13.75 -2.90
CA GLN A 116 9.87 12.67 -2.60
C GLN A 116 9.39 11.91 -3.85
N ARG A 117 9.91 12.22 -5.04
CA ARG A 117 9.42 11.70 -6.32
C ARG A 117 9.23 10.18 -6.37
N GLU A 118 10.21 9.42 -5.87
CA GLU A 118 10.15 7.96 -5.87
C GLU A 118 9.10 7.43 -4.89
N LYS A 119 9.03 8.02 -3.69
CA LYS A 119 8.03 7.67 -2.69
C LYS A 119 6.63 7.96 -3.22
N THR A 120 6.42 9.13 -3.82
CA THR A 120 5.15 9.50 -4.46
C THR A 120 4.78 8.50 -5.54
N ASN A 121 5.69 8.17 -6.46
CA ASN A 121 5.43 7.18 -7.50
C ASN A 121 5.03 5.82 -6.90
N ARG A 122 5.72 5.36 -5.83
CA ARG A 122 5.39 4.11 -5.15
C ARG A 122 3.97 4.11 -4.59
N HIS A 123 3.51 5.22 -4.00
CA HIS A 123 2.14 5.32 -3.47
C HIS A 123 1.08 5.35 -4.58
N VAL A 124 1.34 6.09 -5.67
CA VAL A 124 0.43 6.11 -6.83
C VAL A 124 0.35 4.71 -7.46
N ARG A 125 1.48 4.02 -7.61
CA ARG A 125 1.50 2.64 -8.12
C ARG A 125 0.80 1.66 -7.19
N LEU A 126 0.98 1.80 -5.87
CA LEU A 126 0.29 0.97 -4.88
C LEU A 126 -1.23 1.17 -4.95
N ARG A 127 -1.72 2.40 -5.18
CA ARG A 127 -3.15 2.66 -5.38
C ARG A 127 -3.71 1.88 -6.57
N GLU A 128 -2.99 1.84 -7.69
CA GLU A 128 -3.43 1.05 -8.87
C GLU A 128 -3.57 -0.42 -8.50
N LEU A 129 -2.57 -0.99 -7.83
CA LEU A 129 -2.57 -2.38 -7.41
C LEU A 129 -3.71 -2.69 -6.41
N LEU A 130 -3.99 -1.76 -5.50
CA LEU A 130 -5.11 -1.86 -4.56
C LEU A 130 -6.46 -1.87 -5.28
N LEU A 131 -6.64 -0.97 -6.25
CA LEU A 131 -7.87 -0.92 -7.06
C LEU A 131 -8.00 -2.14 -7.97
N GLU A 132 -6.91 -2.72 -8.44
CA GLU A 132 -6.91 -3.93 -9.26
C GLU A 132 -7.28 -5.18 -8.45
N ASN A 133 -6.81 -5.30 -7.21
CA ASN A 133 -6.90 -6.56 -6.44
C ASN A 133 -7.91 -6.55 -5.28
N SER A 134 -8.23 -5.37 -4.75
CA SER A 134 -8.94 -5.19 -3.47
C SER A 134 -10.11 -4.20 -3.54
N ARG A 135 -10.56 -3.81 -4.74
CA ARG A 135 -11.67 -2.85 -4.92
C ARG A 135 -12.97 -3.27 -4.22
N ASP A 136 -13.28 -4.56 -4.25
CA ASP A 136 -14.52 -5.11 -3.67
C ASP A 136 -14.29 -5.76 -2.30
N ALA A 137 -13.10 -5.55 -1.70
CA ALA A 137 -12.78 -6.08 -0.39
C ALA A 137 -13.67 -5.42 0.69
N SER A 138 -14.06 -6.19 1.70
CA SER A 138 -14.84 -5.67 2.82
C SER A 138 -13.98 -4.86 3.80
N LEU A 139 -12.68 -5.18 3.86
CA LEU A 139 -11.68 -4.45 4.61
C LEU A 139 -10.32 -4.61 3.92
N VAL A 140 -9.57 -3.51 3.84
CA VAL A 140 -8.15 -3.52 3.48
C VAL A 140 -7.36 -3.09 4.71
N VAL A 141 -6.38 -3.92 5.09
CA VAL A 141 -5.46 -3.67 6.21
C VAL A 141 -4.07 -3.39 5.67
#